data_AF-A0A4D4K8S5-F1
#
_entry.id   AF-A0A4D4K8S5-F1
#
_cell.length_a   1.000
_cell.length_b   1.000
_cell.length_c   1.000
_cell.angle_alpha   90.00
_cell.angle_beta   90.00
_cell.angle_gamma   90.00
#
_symmetry.space_group_name_H-M   'P 1'
#
loop_
_entity.id
_entity.type
_entity.pdbx_description
1 polymer ?
#
loop_
_entity_poly.entity_id
_entity_poly.type
_entity_poly.pdbx_seq_one_letter_code
_entity_poly.pdbx_strand_id
1 'polypeptide(L)'
;MPPVVVLADISVVYGGDGPLLVDLAVMPGRGVRVPPARLGEILAALLSGALAFEDLVRNMDVYGMYQGDGGRPAFPTPTVPPLRSFPALPSTDVALLVRTSFDDEDGWRALLDELGGADEDSWVGADLDPDEIDPEHYPLTALVVDDRAFEGLGPGQVPVLVPPTEHTTLVALADARTFAEPGRPLTVVDLYDTPGQSAVLPCRQVGSMACNLEISNMDFHEFVAVEGTVPWWEG
;
A
#
# COMPACT_ATOMS: atom_id res chain seq x y z
N MET A 1 9.11 4.86 25.36
CA MET A 1 8.44 3.75 24.63
C MET A 1 9.46 3.13 23.70
N PRO A 2 9.42 1.81 23.45
CA PRO A 2 10.30 1.22 22.44
C PRO A 2 10.00 1.84 21.07
N PRO A 3 11.02 2.14 20.24
CA PRO A 3 10.82 2.76 18.93
C PRO A 3 10.26 1.79 17.88
N VAL A 4 10.22 0.50 18.20
CA VAL A 4 9.83 -0.59 17.30
C VAL A 4 9.15 -1.71 18.09
N VAL A 5 8.20 -2.40 17.47
CA VAL A 5 7.67 -3.68 17.97
C VAL A 5 8.04 -4.80 17.00
N VAL A 6 8.26 -6.00 17.54
CA VAL A 6 8.51 -7.22 16.77
C VAL A 6 7.26 -8.07 16.81
N LEU A 7 6.74 -8.43 15.64
CA LEU A 7 5.58 -9.30 15.50
C LEU A 7 6.02 -10.66 14.94
N ALA A 8 5.62 -11.73 15.62
CA ALA A 8 5.67 -13.09 15.13
C ALA A 8 4.25 -13.47 14.72
N ASP A 9 3.93 -13.23 13.46
CA ASP A 9 2.60 -13.43 12.88
C ASP A 9 2.48 -14.81 12.21
N ILE A 10 1.38 -15.00 11.48
CA ILE A 10 1.04 -16.27 10.85
C ILE A 10 2.15 -16.76 9.90
N SER A 11 2.76 -15.84 9.14
CA SER A 11 3.88 -16.15 8.23
C SER A 11 5.04 -16.76 9.01
N VAL A 12 5.46 -16.16 10.14
CA VAL A 12 6.54 -16.70 10.98
C VAL A 12 6.17 -18.07 11.56
N VAL A 13 4.92 -18.25 12.01
CA VAL A 13 4.47 -19.49 12.67
C VAL A 13 4.48 -20.68 11.71
N TYR A 14 4.12 -20.46 10.44
CA TYR A 14 4.05 -21.51 9.43
C TYR A 14 5.33 -21.65 8.58
N GLY A 15 6.43 -21.03 9.01
CA GLY A 15 7.73 -21.14 8.35
C GLY A 15 7.88 -20.30 7.08
N GLY A 16 7.02 -19.30 6.91
CA GLY A 16 7.14 -18.25 5.90
C GLY A 16 8.17 -17.19 6.30
N ASP A 17 7.91 -15.94 5.93
CA ASP A 17 8.88 -14.85 6.06
C ASP A 17 9.30 -14.55 7.49
N GLY A 18 10.40 -13.82 7.61
CA GLY A 18 10.93 -13.39 8.89
C GLY A 18 9.99 -12.50 9.71
N PRO A 19 10.31 -12.25 10.99
CA PRO A 19 9.49 -11.42 11.86
C PRO A 19 9.28 -10.02 11.28
N LEU A 20 8.09 -9.47 11.50
CA LEU A 20 7.72 -8.13 11.07
C LEU A 20 8.15 -7.12 12.15
N LEU A 21 8.99 -6.18 11.77
CA LEU A 21 9.28 -5.01 12.60
C LEU A 21 8.30 -3.89 12.23
N VAL A 22 7.68 -3.27 13.23
CA VAL A 22 6.75 -2.15 13.03
C VAL A 22 7.27 -0.91 13.74
N ASP A 23 7.39 0.19 12.99
CA ASP A 23 7.79 1.50 13.50
C ASP A 23 6.71 2.03 14.46
N LEU A 24 7.13 2.53 15.62
CA LEU A 24 6.26 3.16 16.61
C LEU A 24 6.60 4.65 16.82
N ALA A 25 7.65 5.14 16.18
CA ALA A 25 8.26 6.43 16.48
C ALA A 25 8.09 7.44 15.34
N VAL A 26 8.54 7.11 14.12
CA VAL A 26 8.63 8.08 13.02
C VAL A 26 7.41 8.00 12.10
N MET A 27 7.09 6.79 11.64
CA MET A 27 5.89 6.49 10.84
C MET A 27 5.16 5.30 11.46
N PRO A 28 4.36 5.54 12.52
CA PRO A 28 3.70 4.46 13.24
C PRO A 28 2.92 3.51 12.32
N GLY A 29 3.00 2.21 12.61
CA GLY A 29 2.26 1.18 11.88
C GLY A 29 2.94 0.68 10.60
N ARG A 30 3.92 1.41 10.05
CA ARG A 30 4.70 0.94 8.90
C ARG A 30 5.62 -0.23 9.29
N GLY A 31 5.61 -1.27 8.46
CA GLY A 31 6.29 -2.53 8.67
C GLY A 31 7.49 -2.77 7.74
N VAL A 32 8.42 -3.60 8.20
CA VAL A 32 9.49 -4.22 7.39
C VAL A 32 9.76 -5.63 7.92
N ARG A 33 9.80 -6.62 7.04
CA ARG A 33 10.24 -7.99 7.38
C ARG A 33 11.75 -8.02 7.55
N VAL A 34 12.26 -8.77 8.53
CA VAL A 34 13.71 -8.93 8.72
C VAL A 34 14.13 -10.39 8.76
N PRO A 35 15.33 -10.74 8.25
CA PRO A 35 15.81 -12.12 8.32
C PRO A 35 15.90 -12.59 9.78
N PRO A 36 15.31 -13.74 10.16
CA PRO A 36 15.30 -14.21 11.55
C PRO A 36 16.70 -14.31 12.16
N ALA A 37 17.69 -14.75 11.36
CA ALA A 37 19.07 -14.87 11.77
C ALA A 37 19.74 -13.53 12.11
N ARG A 38 19.22 -12.41 11.60
CA ARG A 38 19.75 -11.05 11.78
C ARG A 38 18.93 -10.19 12.74
N LEU A 39 17.81 -10.70 13.25
CA LEU A 39 16.91 -9.93 14.12
C LEU A 39 17.65 -9.27 15.30
N GLY A 40 18.50 -10.02 16.01
CA GLY A 40 19.23 -9.50 17.17
C GLY A 40 20.20 -8.37 16.82
N GLU A 41 20.92 -8.49 15.69
CA GLU A 41 21.83 -7.46 15.18
C GLU A 41 21.07 -6.20 14.79
N ILE A 42 19.97 -6.35 14.03
CA ILE A 42 19.15 -5.25 13.55
C ILE A 42 18.51 -4.50 14.71
N LEU A 43 17.94 -5.20 15.69
CA LEU A 43 17.36 -4.57 16.88
C LEU A 43 18.42 -3.83 17.70
N ALA A 44 19.61 -4.39 17.87
CA ALA A 44 20.70 -3.69 18.56
C ALA A 44 21.12 -2.40 17.82
N ALA A 45 21.17 -2.44 16.49
CA ALA A 45 21.48 -1.27 15.67
C ALA A 45 20.39 -0.19 15.74
N LEU A 46 19.11 -0.57 15.68
CA LEU A 46 17.97 0.35 15.85
C LEU A 46 17.98 0.99 17.25
N LEU A 47 18.16 0.20 18.30
CA LEU A 47 18.13 0.67 19.70
C LEU A 47 19.33 1.56 20.06
N SER A 48 20.48 1.36 19.39
CA SER A 48 21.66 2.22 19.54
C SER A 48 21.64 3.45 18.64
N GLY A 49 20.69 3.53 17.69
CA GLY A 49 20.63 4.60 16.69
C GLY A 49 21.66 4.47 15.57
N ALA A 50 22.36 3.33 15.47
CA ALA A 50 23.28 3.04 14.36
C ALA A 50 22.55 2.73 13.04
N LEU A 51 21.25 2.42 13.13
CA LEU A 51 20.35 2.16 12.02
C LEU A 51 19.04 2.90 12.28
N ALA A 52 18.51 3.60 11.28
CA ALA A 52 17.15 4.15 11.35
C ALA A 52 16.14 3.15 10.77
N PHE A 53 14.89 3.22 11.21
CA PHE A 53 13.83 2.40 10.59
C PHE A 53 13.64 2.74 9.11
N GLU A 54 13.85 4.01 8.73
CA GLU A 54 13.90 4.43 7.33
C GLU A 54 14.94 3.66 6.50
N ASP A 55 16.09 3.32 7.07
CA ASP A 55 17.09 2.52 6.36
C ASP A 55 16.59 1.10 6.08
N LEU A 56 15.75 0.56 6.95
CA LEU A 56 15.12 -0.74 6.73
C LEU A 56 14.17 -0.68 5.53
N VAL A 57 13.26 0.29 5.52
CA VAL A 57 12.28 0.48 4.45
C VAL A 57 12.95 0.79 3.12
N ARG A 58 14.00 1.64 3.13
CA ARG A 58 14.75 2.01 1.92
C ARG A 58 15.42 0.82 1.25
N ASN A 59 15.80 -0.19 2.02
CA ASN A 59 16.55 -1.34 1.55
C ASN A 59 15.74 -2.65 1.58
N MET A 60 14.41 -2.56 1.67
CA MET A 60 13.56 -3.73 1.51
C MET A 60 13.46 -4.15 0.04
N ASP A 61 13.37 -5.44 -0.20
CA ASP A 61 13.05 -5.99 -1.51
C ASP A 61 11.54 -5.96 -1.78
N VAL A 62 11.10 -6.56 -2.89
CA VAL A 62 9.67 -6.62 -3.22
C VAL A 62 8.83 -7.45 -2.26
N TYR A 63 9.42 -8.35 -1.47
CA TYR A 63 8.74 -9.11 -0.42
C TYR A 63 8.62 -8.31 0.90
N GLY A 64 9.06 -7.05 0.92
CA GLY A 64 9.12 -6.25 2.14
C GLY A 64 10.25 -6.68 3.08
N MET A 65 11.20 -7.50 2.61
CA MET A 65 12.31 -8.04 3.39
C MET A 65 13.52 -7.11 3.34
N TYR A 66 13.98 -6.64 4.50
CA TYR A 66 15.20 -5.83 4.62
C TYR A 66 16.42 -6.61 4.11
N GLN A 67 17.03 -6.07 3.04
CA GLN A 67 18.16 -6.69 2.35
C GLN A 67 17.88 -8.15 1.93
N GLY A 68 16.63 -8.42 1.53
CA GLY A 68 16.26 -9.69 0.90
C GLY A 68 16.76 -9.81 -0.55
N ASP A 69 16.44 -10.93 -1.19
CA ASP A 69 16.91 -11.32 -2.52
C ASP A 69 15.85 -11.19 -3.62
N GLY A 70 14.65 -10.68 -3.32
CA GLY A 70 13.55 -10.47 -4.28
C GLY A 70 13.75 -9.35 -5.31
N GLY A 71 14.89 -8.66 -5.26
CA GLY A 71 15.16 -7.51 -6.12
C GLY A 71 14.55 -6.21 -5.59
N ARG A 72 14.94 -5.09 -6.19
CA ARG A 72 14.54 -3.76 -5.71
C ARG A 72 13.19 -3.37 -6.30
N PRO A 73 12.26 -2.83 -5.49
CA PRO A 73 11.07 -2.19 -6.03
C PRO A 73 11.45 -1.05 -7.00
N ALA A 74 10.83 -1.02 -8.18
CA ALA A 74 10.99 0.07 -9.14
C ALA A 74 10.45 1.40 -8.58
N PHE A 75 9.46 1.33 -7.70
CA PHE A 75 8.86 2.45 -6.98
C PHE A 75 8.97 2.24 -5.47
N PRO A 76 10.14 2.56 -4.87
CA PRO A 76 10.35 2.35 -3.44
C PRO A 76 9.42 3.27 -2.62
N THR A 77 8.97 2.78 -1.47
CA THR A 77 8.16 3.55 -0.54
C THR A 77 8.90 4.83 -0.12
N PRO A 78 8.29 6.02 -0.31
CA PRO A 78 8.85 7.27 0.16
C PRO A 78 9.19 7.21 1.65
N THR A 79 10.42 7.57 1.99
CA THR A 79 10.94 7.41 3.35
C THR A 79 10.94 8.69 4.18
N VAL A 80 10.73 9.84 3.56
CA VAL A 80 10.64 11.14 4.25
C VAL A 80 9.17 11.49 4.45
N PRO A 81 8.70 11.68 5.70
CA PRO A 81 7.33 12.08 5.93
C PRO A 81 7.16 13.58 5.68
N PRO A 82 6.03 14.02 5.08
CA PRO A 82 5.52 15.35 5.37
C PRO A 82 5.09 15.38 6.86
N LEU A 83 5.49 16.43 7.60
CA LEU A 83 5.18 16.68 9.02
C LEU A 83 3.70 17.01 9.29
N ARG A 84 2.77 16.30 8.64
CA ARG A 84 1.32 16.54 8.71
C ARG A 84 0.64 15.41 9.46
N SER A 85 -0.24 15.77 10.39
CA SER A 85 -1.17 14.83 11.02
C SER A 85 -2.42 14.69 10.17
N PHE A 86 -2.91 13.46 10.03
CA PHE A 86 -4.12 13.14 9.28
C PHE A 86 -5.22 12.63 10.23
N PRO A 87 -6.51 12.86 9.92
CA PRO A 87 -7.59 12.17 10.62
C PRO A 87 -7.58 10.68 10.29
N ALA A 88 -8.32 9.88 11.07
CA ALA A 88 -8.51 8.46 10.76
C ALA A 88 -9.24 8.30 9.42
N LEU A 89 -8.89 7.24 8.69
CA LEU A 89 -9.62 6.81 7.50
C LEU A 89 -10.96 6.19 7.91
N PRO A 90 -11.96 6.13 6.99
CA PRO A 90 -13.19 5.40 7.23
C PRO A 90 -12.92 3.93 7.58
N SER A 91 -13.72 3.38 8.49
CA SER A 91 -13.73 1.94 8.77
C SER A 91 -14.55 1.27 7.66
N THR A 92 -13.92 0.34 6.93
CA THR A 92 -14.56 -0.44 5.87
C THR A 92 -13.81 -1.77 5.69
N ASP A 93 -14.51 -2.80 5.19
CA ASP A 93 -13.95 -4.10 4.81
C ASP A 93 -13.50 -4.18 3.35
N VAL A 94 -13.73 -3.13 2.54
CA VAL A 94 -13.27 -3.05 1.15
C VAL A 94 -12.06 -2.14 0.98
N ALA A 95 -11.50 -2.07 -0.22
CA ALA A 95 -10.50 -1.07 -0.57
C ALA A 95 -10.98 0.39 -0.38
N LEU A 96 -10.04 1.29 -0.09
CA LEU A 96 -10.26 2.74 -0.10
C LEU A 96 -9.54 3.38 -1.29
N LEU A 97 -10.17 4.34 -1.96
CA LEU A 97 -9.54 5.24 -2.93
C LEU A 97 -9.44 6.64 -2.33
N VAL A 98 -8.24 7.05 -1.90
CA VAL A 98 -8.01 8.32 -1.23
C VAL A 98 -7.39 9.32 -2.20
N ARG A 99 -8.04 10.48 -2.38
CA ARG A 99 -7.47 11.60 -3.14
C ARG A 99 -6.43 12.32 -2.30
N THR A 100 -5.20 12.39 -2.78
CA THR A 100 -4.08 13.05 -2.07
C THR A 100 -3.52 14.25 -2.83
N SER A 101 -3.87 14.42 -4.11
CA SER A 101 -3.61 15.63 -4.90
C SER A 101 -4.91 16.30 -5.35
N PHE A 102 -4.98 17.62 -5.18
CA PHE A 102 -6.16 18.45 -5.47
C PHE A 102 -5.87 19.52 -6.53
N ASP A 103 -4.76 19.38 -7.26
CA ASP A 103 -4.31 20.34 -8.28
C ASP A 103 -5.05 20.17 -9.62
N ASP A 104 -5.65 19.00 -9.85
CA ASP A 104 -6.40 18.68 -11.07
C ASP A 104 -7.78 18.11 -10.72
N GLU A 105 -8.82 18.90 -10.98
CA GLU A 105 -10.20 18.53 -10.71
C GLU A 105 -10.85 17.78 -11.87
N ASP A 106 -10.47 18.12 -13.11
CA ASP A 106 -10.98 17.41 -14.30
C ASP A 106 -10.32 16.03 -14.41
N GLY A 107 -9.04 15.92 -14.03
CA GLY A 107 -8.33 14.66 -13.89
C GLY A 107 -8.93 13.74 -12.83
N TRP A 108 -9.41 14.31 -11.71
CA TRP A 108 -10.12 13.56 -10.67
C TRP A 108 -11.45 12.98 -11.17
N ARG A 109 -12.29 13.81 -11.82
CA ARG A 109 -13.55 13.33 -12.40
C ARG A 109 -13.33 12.24 -13.43
N ALA A 110 -12.35 12.45 -14.32
CA ALA A 110 -12.02 11.47 -15.35
C ALA A 110 -11.48 10.14 -14.76
N LEU A 111 -10.78 10.17 -13.62
CA LEU A 111 -10.40 8.96 -12.91
C LEU A 111 -11.64 8.22 -12.38
N LEU A 112 -12.58 8.92 -11.75
CA LEU A 112 -13.80 8.29 -11.24
C LEU A 112 -14.64 7.71 -12.38
N ASP A 113 -14.76 8.42 -13.50
CA ASP A 113 -15.46 7.93 -14.70
C ASP A 113 -14.78 6.66 -15.26
N GLU A 114 -13.44 6.61 -15.27
CA GLU A 114 -12.68 5.43 -15.70
C GLU A 114 -12.86 4.22 -14.76
N LEU A 115 -13.18 4.47 -13.49
CA LEU A 115 -13.49 3.45 -12.48
C LEU A 115 -15.00 3.10 -12.42
N GLY A 116 -15.78 3.53 -13.41
CA GLY A 116 -17.21 3.21 -13.52
C GLY A 116 -18.15 4.22 -12.84
N GLY A 117 -17.64 5.36 -12.39
CA GLY A 117 -18.38 6.38 -11.66
C GLY A 117 -18.49 6.07 -10.17
N ALA A 118 -18.71 7.12 -9.36
CA ALA A 118 -19.03 6.99 -7.95
C ALA A 118 -20.55 7.08 -7.73
N ASP A 119 -21.10 6.20 -6.89
CA ASP A 119 -22.51 6.22 -6.52
C ASP A 119 -22.85 7.27 -5.45
N GLU A 120 -24.10 7.30 -4.98
CA GLU A 120 -24.58 8.24 -3.96
C GLU A 120 -23.88 8.07 -2.60
N ASP A 121 -23.35 6.87 -2.33
CA ASP A 121 -22.62 6.51 -1.11
C ASP A 121 -21.09 6.66 -1.29
N SER A 122 -20.65 7.26 -2.40
CA SER A 122 -19.23 7.48 -2.76
C SER A 122 -18.45 6.19 -3.03
N TRP A 123 -19.09 5.16 -3.56
CA TRP A 123 -18.43 3.92 -3.97
C TRP A 123 -18.17 3.90 -5.47
N VAL A 124 -16.96 3.52 -5.85
CA VAL A 124 -16.66 3.10 -7.23
C VAL A 124 -16.87 1.60 -7.35
N GLY A 125 -17.31 1.13 -8.51
CA GLY A 125 -17.46 -0.29 -8.82
C GLY A 125 -18.55 -1.04 -8.02
N ALA A 126 -19.53 -0.34 -7.43
CA ALA A 126 -20.56 -0.93 -6.56
C ALA A 126 -21.71 -1.66 -7.30
N ASP A 127 -21.93 -1.38 -8.59
CA ASP A 127 -23.11 -1.84 -9.35
C ASP A 127 -22.76 -2.61 -10.63
N LEU A 128 -21.67 -3.39 -10.61
CA LEU A 128 -21.21 -4.07 -11.81
C LEU A 128 -21.97 -5.37 -12.05
N ASP A 129 -22.48 -5.54 -13.27
CA ASP A 129 -23.06 -6.80 -13.73
C ASP A 129 -21.94 -7.85 -13.81
N PRO A 130 -22.03 -8.98 -13.07
CA PRO A 130 -21.04 -10.04 -13.14
C PRO A 130 -20.76 -10.57 -14.55
N ASP A 131 -21.75 -10.48 -15.45
CA ASP A 131 -21.61 -10.91 -16.85
C ASP A 131 -20.85 -9.87 -17.72
N GLU A 132 -20.66 -8.64 -17.23
CA GLU A 132 -19.92 -7.56 -17.89
C GLU A 132 -18.51 -7.36 -17.32
N ILE A 133 -18.14 -8.08 -16.26
CA ILE A 133 -16.80 -8.02 -15.67
C ILE A 133 -15.78 -8.63 -16.63
N ASP A 134 -14.81 -7.83 -17.05
CA ASP A 134 -13.63 -8.32 -17.76
C ASP A 134 -12.69 -9.02 -16.76
N PRO A 135 -12.47 -10.35 -16.86
CA PRO A 135 -11.56 -11.05 -15.97
C PRO A 135 -10.10 -10.60 -16.12
N GLU A 136 -9.71 -9.98 -17.23
CA GLU A 136 -8.37 -9.41 -17.44
C GLU A 136 -8.26 -8.00 -16.82
N HIS A 137 -9.38 -7.33 -16.58
CA HIS A 137 -9.46 -5.97 -16.04
C HIS A 137 -10.53 -5.89 -14.95
N TYR A 138 -10.30 -6.62 -13.85
CA TYR A 138 -11.26 -6.65 -12.75
C TYR A 138 -11.44 -5.24 -12.19
N PRO A 139 -12.69 -4.76 -12.06
CA PRO A 139 -13.00 -3.42 -11.60
C PRO A 139 -12.57 -3.21 -10.15
N LEU A 140 -12.20 -1.97 -9.81
CA LEU A 140 -11.94 -1.60 -8.42
C LEU A 140 -13.26 -1.29 -7.72
N THR A 141 -13.64 -2.12 -6.75
CA THR A 141 -14.67 -1.76 -5.76
C THR A 141 -13.97 -1.06 -4.60
N ALA A 142 -14.28 0.23 -4.39
CA ALA A 142 -13.65 0.99 -3.31
C ALA A 142 -14.53 2.13 -2.80
N LEU A 143 -14.43 2.43 -1.51
CA LEU A 143 -14.98 3.65 -0.94
C LEU A 143 -14.05 4.84 -1.25
N VAL A 144 -14.61 5.88 -1.86
CA VAL A 144 -13.88 7.08 -2.25
C VAL A 144 -13.77 8.05 -1.08
N VAL A 145 -12.54 8.53 -0.84
CA VAL A 145 -12.23 9.54 0.18
C VAL A 145 -11.69 10.80 -0.51
N ASP A 146 -12.59 11.72 -0.83
CA ASP A 146 -12.30 13.04 -1.42
C ASP A 146 -12.34 14.14 -0.35
N ASP A 147 -11.33 14.15 0.53
CA ASP A 147 -11.20 15.15 1.60
C ASP A 147 -9.79 15.76 1.62
N ARG A 148 -9.71 17.10 1.51
CA ARG A 148 -8.47 17.87 1.54
C ARG A 148 -7.66 17.70 2.82
N ALA A 149 -8.24 17.16 3.89
CA ALA A 149 -7.49 16.75 5.08
C ALA A 149 -6.38 15.74 4.74
N PHE A 150 -6.56 14.91 3.70
CA PHE A 150 -5.61 13.90 3.23
C PHE A 150 -4.66 14.38 2.12
N GLU A 151 -4.67 15.67 1.79
CA GLU A 151 -3.74 16.24 0.81
C GLU A 151 -2.28 16.01 1.23
N GLY A 152 -1.51 15.39 0.33
CA GLY A 152 -0.11 15.01 0.55
C GLY A 152 0.09 13.77 1.44
N LEU A 153 -0.95 12.98 1.71
CA LEU A 153 -0.82 11.69 2.40
C LEU A 153 0.10 10.74 1.63
N GLY A 154 1.16 10.26 2.28
CA GLY A 154 2.08 9.27 1.73
C GLY A 154 1.81 7.84 2.21
N PRO A 155 2.28 6.81 1.48
CA PRO A 155 1.98 5.41 1.77
C PRO A 155 2.43 4.95 3.16
N GLY A 156 3.62 5.38 3.60
CA GLY A 156 4.14 5.03 4.93
C GLY A 156 3.33 5.59 6.10
N GLN A 157 2.40 6.53 5.87
CA GLN A 157 1.54 7.11 6.89
C GLN A 157 0.17 6.44 6.97
N VAL A 158 -0.22 5.65 5.96
CA VAL A 158 -1.55 5.02 5.88
C VAL A 158 -1.81 4.03 7.03
N PRO A 159 -0.88 3.13 7.41
CA PRO A 159 -1.19 2.06 8.37
C PRO A 159 -1.74 2.54 9.72
N VAL A 160 -1.28 3.69 10.22
CA VAL A 160 -1.78 4.25 11.50
C VAL A 160 -3.16 4.90 11.39
N LEU A 161 -3.62 5.20 10.18
CA LEU A 161 -4.90 5.88 9.96
C LEU A 161 -6.07 4.90 9.81
N VAL A 162 -5.78 3.62 9.53
CA VAL A 162 -6.80 2.59 9.33
C VAL A 162 -7.38 2.15 10.67
N PRO A 163 -8.71 2.24 10.88
CA PRO A 163 -9.33 1.75 12.10
C PRO A 163 -9.15 0.24 12.28
N PRO A 164 -9.00 -0.27 13.52
CA PRO A 164 -8.74 -1.69 13.77
C PRO A 164 -9.99 -2.59 13.66
N THR A 165 -11.18 -2.03 13.40
CA THR A 165 -12.48 -2.70 13.50
C THR A 165 -12.88 -3.47 12.26
N GLU A 166 -12.54 -2.94 11.08
CA GLU A 166 -12.80 -3.57 9.79
C GLU A 166 -11.48 -3.64 9.03
N HIS A 167 -11.27 -4.74 8.31
CA HIS A 167 -9.97 -5.10 7.76
C HIS A 167 -9.97 -4.95 6.25
N THR A 168 -9.81 -3.71 5.78
CA THR A 168 -9.39 -3.49 4.40
C THR A 168 -7.98 -4.04 4.18
N THR A 169 -7.75 -4.72 3.04
CA THR A 169 -6.45 -5.30 2.69
C THR A 169 -5.51 -4.27 2.07
N LEU A 170 -6.05 -3.18 1.51
CA LEU A 170 -5.26 -2.15 0.83
C LEU A 170 -5.92 -0.76 0.83
N VAL A 171 -5.10 0.25 0.60
CA VAL A 171 -5.55 1.61 0.29
C VAL A 171 -4.88 2.07 -1.00
N ALA A 172 -5.65 2.56 -1.96
CA ALA A 172 -5.16 3.20 -3.17
C ALA A 172 -5.10 4.73 -2.98
N LEU A 173 -3.97 5.34 -3.31
CA LEU A 173 -3.75 6.78 -3.26
C LEU A 173 -3.74 7.36 -4.67
N ALA A 174 -4.61 8.32 -4.94
CA ALA A 174 -4.60 9.15 -6.14
C ALA A 174 -3.75 10.40 -5.89
N ASP A 175 -2.46 10.30 -6.24
CA ASP A 175 -1.46 11.33 -6.03
C ASP A 175 -1.23 12.19 -7.30
N ALA A 176 -0.26 13.10 -7.28
CA ALA A 176 0.01 13.97 -8.42
C ALA A 176 0.39 13.19 -9.70
N ARG A 177 0.99 12.00 -9.60
CA ARG A 177 1.32 11.15 -10.76
C ARG A 177 0.08 10.55 -11.39
N THR A 178 -0.94 10.24 -10.59
CA THR A 178 -2.23 9.76 -11.10
C THR A 178 -2.83 10.69 -12.15
N PHE A 179 -2.62 12.00 -12.01
CA PHE A 179 -3.14 13.01 -12.93
C PHE A 179 -2.13 13.45 -14.00
N ALA A 180 -0.83 13.17 -13.81
CA ALA A 180 0.23 13.58 -14.73
C ALA A 180 0.66 12.48 -15.71
N GLU A 181 0.50 11.20 -15.34
CA GLU A 181 1.04 10.07 -16.09
C GLU A 181 -0.04 9.33 -16.90
N PRO A 182 0.33 8.74 -18.07
CA PRO A 182 -0.56 7.88 -18.83
C PRO A 182 -1.03 6.67 -18.01
N GLY A 183 -2.28 6.25 -18.20
CA GLY A 183 -2.85 5.10 -17.48
C GLY A 183 -3.19 5.37 -16.02
N ARG A 184 -3.16 6.64 -15.60
CA ARG A 184 -3.57 7.17 -14.29
C ARG A 184 -3.12 6.30 -13.12
N PRO A 185 -1.80 6.09 -12.97
CA PRO A 185 -1.31 5.13 -12.01
C PRO A 185 -1.70 5.52 -10.58
N LEU A 186 -2.09 4.52 -9.79
CA LEU A 186 -2.43 4.66 -8.38
C LEU A 186 -1.32 4.04 -7.54
N THR A 187 -1.00 4.70 -6.42
CA THR A 187 -0.10 4.13 -5.41
C THR A 187 -0.93 3.28 -4.46
N VAL A 188 -0.79 1.97 -4.54
CA VAL A 188 -1.48 1.05 -3.63
C VAL A 188 -0.60 0.77 -2.43
N VAL A 189 -1.20 0.73 -1.24
CA VAL A 189 -0.53 0.52 0.04
C VAL A 189 -1.00 -0.78 0.66
N ASP A 190 -0.05 -1.66 0.93
CA ASP A 190 -0.28 -2.90 1.65
C ASP A 190 -0.66 -2.60 3.11
N LEU A 191 -1.70 -3.27 3.62
CA LEU A 191 -2.10 -3.22 5.02
C LEU A 191 -2.03 -4.58 5.71
N TYR A 192 -1.68 -5.63 4.96
CA TYR A 192 -1.77 -7.01 5.41
C TYR A 192 -0.39 -7.61 5.68
N ASP A 193 0.48 -7.77 4.66
CA ASP A 193 1.71 -8.54 4.79
C ASP A 193 2.88 -7.71 5.33
N THR A 194 3.13 -6.56 4.71
CA THR A 194 4.13 -5.57 5.07
C THR A 194 3.49 -4.18 5.08
N PRO A 195 2.77 -3.81 6.17
CA PRO A 195 1.99 -2.58 6.21
C PRO A 195 2.78 -1.32 5.82
N GLY A 196 2.26 -0.55 4.88
CA GLY A 196 2.92 0.67 4.37
C GLY A 196 3.91 0.43 3.23
N GLN A 197 4.15 -0.82 2.82
CA GLN A 197 4.76 -1.13 1.53
C GLN A 197 3.85 -0.63 0.40
N SER A 198 4.46 -0.18 -0.71
CA SER A 198 3.72 0.40 -1.82
C SER A 198 4.00 -0.29 -3.16
N ALA A 199 2.96 -0.37 -4.00
CA ALA A 199 3.02 -0.72 -5.40
C ALA A 199 2.43 0.42 -6.24
N VAL A 200 2.87 0.56 -7.51
CA VAL A 200 2.33 1.58 -8.42
C VAL A 200 1.69 0.87 -9.61
N LEU A 201 0.36 0.80 -9.54
CA LEU A 201 -0.60 0.22 -10.48
C LEU A 201 -1.05 1.15 -11.61
N PRO A 202 -1.12 0.82 -12.92
CA PRO A 202 -2.14 1.43 -13.77
C PRO A 202 -3.52 1.29 -13.11
N CYS A 203 -4.38 2.31 -13.13
CA CYS A 203 -5.65 2.27 -12.38
C CYS A 203 -6.49 1.03 -12.68
N ARG A 204 -6.54 0.61 -13.95
CA ARG A 204 -7.25 -0.60 -14.43
C ARG A 204 -6.78 -1.92 -13.80
N GLN A 205 -5.59 -1.96 -13.20
CA GLN A 205 -5.03 -3.18 -12.58
C GLN A 205 -5.25 -3.22 -11.05
N VAL A 206 -5.67 -2.11 -10.44
CA VAL A 206 -5.85 -2.04 -8.98
C VAL A 206 -7.00 -2.90 -8.50
N GLY A 207 -8.10 -3.00 -9.28
CA GLY A 207 -9.20 -3.89 -8.94
C GLY A 207 -8.81 -5.38 -8.97
N SER A 208 -7.95 -5.78 -9.91
CA SER A 208 -7.38 -7.13 -9.94
C SER A 208 -6.54 -7.41 -8.69
N MET A 209 -5.69 -6.48 -8.27
CA MET A 209 -4.96 -6.60 -7.00
C MET A 209 -5.92 -6.74 -5.82
N ALA A 210 -6.89 -5.83 -5.68
CA ALA A 210 -7.84 -5.84 -4.56
C ALA A 210 -8.56 -7.18 -4.44
N CYS A 211 -9.15 -7.65 -5.54
CA CYS A 211 -9.85 -8.92 -5.61
C CYS A 211 -8.94 -10.11 -5.24
N ASN A 212 -7.72 -10.17 -5.80
CA ASN A 212 -6.79 -11.26 -5.52
C ASN A 212 -6.36 -11.31 -4.05
N LEU A 213 -6.12 -10.15 -3.42
CA LEU A 213 -5.76 -10.07 -2.00
C LEU A 213 -6.92 -10.45 -1.09
N GLU A 214 -8.13 -9.98 -1.39
CA GLU A 214 -9.35 -10.31 -0.64
C GLU A 214 -9.64 -11.81 -0.59
N ILE A 215 -9.42 -12.52 -1.72
CA ILE A 215 -9.62 -13.98 -1.79
C ILE A 215 -8.35 -14.79 -1.51
N SER A 216 -7.23 -14.13 -1.22
CA SER A 216 -5.90 -14.75 -1.01
C SER A 216 -5.45 -15.64 -2.18
N ASN A 217 -5.70 -15.22 -3.42
CA ASN A 217 -5.25 -15.93 -4.63
C ASN A 217 -3.83 -15.55 -5.06
N MET A 218 -3.43 -14.29 -4.82
CA MET A 218 -2.08 -13.78 -5.04
C MET A 218 -1.67 -12.88 -3.87
N ASP A 219 -0.37 -12.67 -3.71
CA ASP A 219 0.20 -11.83 -2.65
C ASP A 219 0.55 -10.42 -3.16
N PHE A 220 0.68 -9.45 -2.24
CA PHE A 220 0.95 -8.05 -2.60
C PHE A 220 2.25 -7.88 -3.41
N HIS A 221 3.30 -8.62 -3.04
CA HIS A 221 4.61 -8.54 -3.67
C HIS A 221 4.59 -8.90 -5.15
N GLU A 222 3.65 -9.75 -5.59
CA GLU A 222 3.53 -10.15 -6.99
C GLU A 222 3.18 -8.98 -7.89
N PHE A 223 2.56 -7.95 -7.33
CA PHE A 223 2.17 -6.73 -8.01
C PHE A 223 3.20 -5.59 -7.86
N VAL A 224 4.31 -5.82 -7.16
CA VAL A 224 5.38 -4.83 -7.01
C VAL A 224 6.31 -4.93 -8.20
N ALA A 225 6.35 -3.87 -9.02
CA ALA A 225 7.29 -3.80 -10.15
C ALA A 225 8.74 -3.85 -9.65
N VAL A 226 9.57 -4.70 -10.28
CA VAL A 226 11.00 -4.83 -9.94
C VAL A 226 11.82 -3.93 -10.87
N GLU A 227 12.76 -3.17 -10.28
CA GLU A 227 13.69 -2.29 -11.00
C GLU A 227 14.40 -3.04 -12.14
N GLY A 228 14.33 -2.49 -13.36
CA GLY A 228 14.99 -3.07 -14.53
C GLY A 228 14.27 -4.28 -15.16
N THR A 229 13.03 -4.55 -14.76
CA THR A 229 12.17 -5.59 -15.36
C THR A 229 10.89 -4.99 -15.95
N VAL A 230 10.28 -5.70 -16.90
CA VAL A 230 8.94 -5.38 -17.39
C VAL A 230 7.95 -6.10 -16.48
N PRO A 231 6.98 -5.40 -15.87
CA PRO A 231 5.96 -6.06 -15.06
C PRO A 231 5.11 -7.04 -15.87
N TRP A 232 4.65 -8.11 -15.23
CA TRP A 232 3.89 -9.16 -15.93
C TRP A 232 2.53 -8.68 -16.46
N TRP A 233 1.93 -7.66 -15.84
CA TRP A 233 0.69 -7.05 -16.30
C TRP A 233 0.87 -6.07 -17.48
N GLU A 234 2.10 -5.88 -17.96
CA GLU A 234 2.39 -5.14 -19.20
C GLU A 234 2.61 -6.07 -20.41
N GLY A 235 2.60 -7.39 -20.21
CA GLY A 235 2.92 -8.42 -21.21
C GLY A 235 1.75 -8.94 -22.04
#